data_AF-A0A0A1H3M3-F1
#
_entry.id   AF-A0A0A1H3M3-F1
#
_cell.length_a   1.000
_cell.length_b   1.000
_cell.length_c   1.000
_cell.angle_alpha   90.00
_cell.angle_beta   90.00
_cell.angle_gamma   90.00
#
_symmetry.space_group_name_H-M   'P 1'
#
loop_
_entity.id
_entity.type
_entity.pdbx_description
1 polymer ?
#
loop_
_entity_poly.entity_id
_entity_poly.type
_entity_poly.pdbx_seq_one_letter_code
_entity_poly.pdbx_strand_id
1 'polypeptide(L)' 'MYLQAISGSSRDEFAELTDAQAWALAELCKRITWSDCRSNAVSDQEAYLMIDATAKLGTILARVGYSPR' A
#
# COMPACT_ATOMS: atom_id res chain seq x y z
N MET A 1 29.99 19.06 -27.48
CA MET A 1 30.14 17.60 -27.33
C MET A 1 29.53 17.21 -25.99
N TYR A 2 28.76 16.13 -25.98
CA TYR A 2 27.50 15.93 -25.24
C TYR A 2 27.67 15.27 -23.85
N LEU A 3 26.57 15.29 -23.07
CA LEU A 3 26.21 14.51 -21.87
C LEU A 3 26.51 15.12 -20.49
N GLN A 4 25.60 15.99 -20.04
CA GLN A 4 25.30 16.08 -18.61
C GLN A 4 24.70 14.74 -18.16
N ALA A 5 25.26 14.21 -17.07
CA ALA A 5 24.83 12.99 -16.43
C ALA A 5 23.34 13.06 -16.06
N ILE A 6 22.59 12.05 -16.45
CA ILE A 6 21.25 11.77 -15.93
C ILE A 6 21.46 11.29 -14.48
N SER A 7 21.55 12.22 -13.52
CA SER A 7 21.54 11.91 -12.10
C SER A 7 20.19 12.27 -11.52
N GLY A 8 19.45 11.27 -11.04
CA GLY A 8 18.23 11.49 -10.24
C GLY A 8 17.02 10.84 -10.86
N SER A 9 16.84 9.57 -10.53
CA SER A 9 15.68 8.72 -10.82
C SER A 9 14.34 9.45 -10.58
N SER A 10 13.45 9.45 -11.56
CA SER A 10 12.03 9.79 -11.43
C SER A 10 11.28 8.74 -10.57
N ARG A 11 11.72 8.52 -9.32
CA ARG A 11 11.15 7.53 -8.38
C ARG A 11 11.17 7.94 -6.91
N ASP A 12 11.55 9.17 -6.57
CA ASP A 12 11.44 9.69 -5.20
C ASP A 12 10.05 10.30 -4.92
N GLU A 13 9.01 9.91 -5.68
CA GLU A 13 7.62 10.34 -5.45
C GLU A 13 6.90 9.53 -4.36
N PHE A 14 7.58 8.54 -3.76
CA PHE A 14 7.08 7.82 -2.60
C PHE A 14 7.70 8.43 -1.35
N ALA A 15 7.00 9.37 -0.72
CA ALA A 15 7.31 9.75 0.65
C ALA A 15 7.32 8.48 1.51
N GLU A 16 8.45 8.17 2.15
CA GLU A 16 8.56 7.02 3.04
C GLU A 16 7.56 7.17 4.20
N LEU A 17 6.79 6.11 4.48
CA LEU A 17 5.90 6.08 5.64
C LEU A 17 6.74 6.13 6.91
N THR A 18 6.37 7.01 7.85
CA THR A 18 6.88 6.92 9.22
C THR A 18 6.46 5.60 9.86
N ASP A 19 7.21 5.12 10.87
CA ASP A 19 6.86 3.89 11.61
C ASP A 19 5.42 3.90 12.14
N ALA A 20 4.95 5.06 12.64
CA ALA A 20 3.58 5.21 13.12
C ALA A 20 2.54 5.07 12.00
N GLN A 21 2.82 5.62 10.81
CA GLN A 21 1.96 5.47 9.64
C GLN A 21 1.96 4.04 9.12
N ALA A 22 3.12 3.36 9.10
CA ALA A 22 3.22 1.96 8.69
C ALA A 22 2.44 1.04 9.64
N TRP A 23 2.54 1.26 10.95
CA TRP A 23 1.72 0.57 11.96
C TRP A 23 0.22 0.81 11.76
N ALA A 24 -0.18 2.06 11.57
CA ALA A 24 -1.59 2.41 11.35
C ALA A 24 -2.14 1.78 10.06
N LEU A 25 -1.34 1.77 8.98
CA LEU A 25 -1.70 1.13 7.73
C LEU A 25 -1.84 -0.38 7.89
N ALA A 26 -0.96 -1.03 8.66
CA ALA A 26 -1.06 -2.45 8.92
C ALA A 26 -2.36 -2.81 9.66
N GLU A 27 -2.75 -2.02 10.66
CA GLU A 27 -4.04 -2.16 11.36
C GLU A 27 -5.22 -1.97 10.40
N LEU A 28 -5.16 -0.97 9.51
CA LEU A 28 -6.18 -0.74 8.50
C LEU A 28 -6.32 -1.94 7.55
N CYS A 29 -5.21 -2.45 7.01
CA CYS A 29 -5.20 -3.62 6.13
C CYS A 29 -5.81 -4.85 6.81
N LYS A 30 -5.66 -4.99 8.13
CA LYS A 30 -6.27 -6.07 8.91
C LYS A 30 -7.77 -5.89 9.14
N ARG A 31 -8.23 -4.65 9.28
CA ARG A 31 -9.62 -4.31 9.64
C ARG A 31 -10.53 -4.10 8.44
N ILE A 32 -9.98 -3.75 7.28
CA ILE A 32 -10.77 -3.50 6.07
C ILE A 32 -11.48 -4.77 5.64
N THR A 33 -12.77 -4.65 5.33
CA THR A 33 -13.62 -5.76 4.91
C THR A 33 -13.96 -5.64 3.43
N TRP A 34 -14.46 -6.74 2.85
CA TRP A 34 -15.00 -6.71 1.50
C TRP A 34 -16.14 -5.69 1.34
N SER A 35 -16.96 -5.48 2.38
CA SER A 35 -18.04 -4.47 2.35
C SER A 35 -17.49 -3.04 2.24
N ASP A 36 -16.39 -2.73 2.93
CA ASP A 36 -15.74 -1.43 2.84
C ASP A 36 -15.20 -1.20 1.42
N CYS A 37 -14.52 -2.20 0.86
CA CYS A 37 -14.07 -2.16 -0.54
C CYS A 37 -15.24 -2.02 -1.51
N ARG A 38 -16.33 -2.78 -1.30
CA ARG A 38 -17.49 -2.78 -2.17
C ARG A 38 -18.22 -1.44 -2.18
N SER A 39 -18.28 -0.76 -1.04
CA SER A 39 -18.92 0.56 -0.94
C SER A 39 -18.21 1.64 -1.76
N ASN A 40 -16.92 1.45 -2.05
CA ASN A 40 -16.09 2.38 -2.83
C ASN A 40 -15.92 1.95 -4.29
N ALA A 41 -16.14 0.68 -4.60
CA ALA A 41 -15.94 0.12 -5.93
C ALA A 41 -17.13 0.37 -6.87
N VAL A 42 -16.85 0.55 -8.16
CA VAL A 42 -17.84 0.62 -9.25
C VAL A 42 -18.45 -0.77 -9.50
N SER A 43 -17.70 -1.84 -9.23
CA SER A 43 -18.13 -3.22 -9.45
C SER A 43 -17.63 -4.19 -8.38
N ASP A 44 -18.26 -5.36 -8.29
CA ASP A 44 -17.82 -6.44 -7.40
C ASP A 44 -16.41 -6.92 -7.76
N GLN A 45 -16.08 -6.96 -9.06
CA GLN A 45 -14.75 -7.34 -9.53
C GLN A 45 -13.67 -6.37 -9.03
N GLU A 46 -13.95 -5.08 -9.07
CA GLU A 46 -13.05 -4.06 -8.51
C GLU A 46 -12.94 -4.20 -6.98
N ALA A 47 -14.05 -4.46 -6.28
CA ALA A 47 -14.02 -4.72 -4.84
C ALA A 47 -13.12 -5.92 -4.47
N TYR A 48 -13.16 -6.99 -5.27
CA TYR A 48 -12.26 -8.14 -5.10
C TYR A 48 -10.79 -7.77 -5.34
N LEU A 49 -10.50 -6.98 -6.37
CA LEU A 49 -9.14 -6.50 -6.62
C LEU A 49 -8.62 -5.64 -5.47
N MET A 50 -9.47 -4.79 -4.90
CA MET A 50 -9.13 -3.93 -3.76
C MET A 50 -8.81 -4.76 -2.51
N ILE A 51 -9.67 -5.71 -2.13
CA ILE A 51 -9.44 -6.53 -0.91
C ILE A 51 -8.22 -7.45 -1.07
N ASP A 52 -7.96 -7.96 -2.27
CA ASP A 52 -6.75 -8.75 -2.54
C ASP A 52 -5.49 -7.89 -2.43
N ALA A 53 -5.53 -6.65 -2.91
CA ALA A 53 -4.43 -5.72 -2.81
C ALA A 53 -4.13 -5.34 -1.34
N THR A 54 -5.17 -5.09 -0.53
CA THR A 54 -4.98 -4.78 0.90
C THR A 54 -4.43 -5.96 1.68
N ALA A 55 -4.85 -7.19 1.38
CA ALA A 55 -4.29 -8.40 1.97
C ALA A 55 -2.80 -8.59 1.63
N LYS A 56 -2.42 -8.32 0.37
CA LYS A 56 -1.01 -8.36 -0.06
C LYS A 56 -0.18 -7.28 0.65
N LEU A 57 -0.71 -6.06 0.78
CA LEU A 57 -0.07 -4.97 1.53
C LEU A 57 0.15 -5.36 3.00
N GLY A 58 -0.87 -5.93 3.66
CA GLY A 58 -0.73 -6.43 5.04
C GLY A 58 0.37 -7.49 5.18
N THR A 59 0.49 -8.40 4.19
CA THR A 59 1.57 -9.40 4.16
C THR A 59 2.95 -8.76 4.03
N ILE A 60 3.10 -7.73 3.21
CA ILE A 60 4.36 -7.00 3.03
C ILE A 60 4.72 -6.26 4.32
N LEU A 61 3.76 -5.57 4.94
CA LEU A 61 3.96 -4.85 6.21
C LEU A 61 4.39 -5.80 7.34
N ALA A 62 3.76 -6.97 7.46
CA ALA A 62 4.16 -7.97 8.44
C ALA A 62 5.60 -8.48 8.21
N ARG A 63 6.01 -8.67 6.95
CA ARG A 63 7.38 -9.11 6.60
C ARG A 63 8.45 -8.10 6.96
N VAL A 64 8.13 -6.81 6.94
CA VAL A 64 9.06 -5.73 7.34
C VAL A 64 8.97 -5.38 8.83
N GLY A 65 8.16 -6.10 9.62
CA GLY A 65 8.09 -5.96 11.08
C GLY A 65 6.82 -5.28 11.61
N TYR A 66 5.93 -4.81 10.75
CA TYR A 66 4.65 -4.19 11.12
C TYR A 66 3.53 -5.22 11.12
N SER A 67 3.47 -6.06 12.16
CA SER A 67 2.46 -7.13 12.31
C SER A 67 1.52 -6.86 13.49
N PRO A 68 0.34 -6.25 13.26
CA PRO A 68 -0.65 -6.00 14.30
C PRO A 68 -1.27 -7.28 14.88
N ARG A 69 -1.39 -7.31 16.21
CA ARG A 69 -1.84 -8.47 17.00
C ARG A 69 -3.31 -8.76 16.83
#